data_AF-A0A0M8SLU5-F1
#
_entry.id   AF-A0A0M8SLU5-F1
#
_cell.length_a   1.000
_cell.length_b   1.000
_cell.length_c   1.000
_cell.angle_alpha   90.00
_cell.angle_beta   90.00
_cell.angle_gamma   90.00
#
_symmetry.space_group_name_H-M   'P 1'
#
loop_
_entity.id
_entity.type
_entity.pdbx_description
1 polymer ?
#
loop_
_entity_poly.entity_id
_entity_poly.type
_entity_poly.pdbx_seq_one_letter_code
_entity_poly.pdbx_strand_id
1 'polypeptide(L)'
;MIIRHGEKPGSGDPGFDEAGKQDKKSLTKRGWERSHALPRLFAANGASAPAGSGSAPLPRPATIYAAADQGPDAGAHRMRQTVTPLAEALHLRVGTGFAEGKEKELAAAALAATAPVLICWEHSKIPPIVEALGASRAGGVPEEWPDRFDLVWVFTRRAGTWTFRSVPQHLLAGDA
;
A
#
# COMPACT_ATOMS: atom_id res chain seq x y z
N MET A 1 -3.21 -7.82 0.42
CA MET A 1 -1.87 -7.20 0.40
C MET A 1 -1.99 -5.81 0.97
N ILE A 2 -1.00 -5.35 1.72
CA ILE A 2 -0.98 -4.03 2.34
C ILE A 2 0.36 -3.37 2.05
N ILE A 3 0.34 -2.10 1.63
CA ILE A 3 1.50 -1.21 1.55
C ILE A 3 1.23 0.01 2.41
N ARG A 4 2.27 0.70 2.87
CA ARG A 4 2.12 2.09 3.33
C ARG A 4 2.20 3.05 2.14
N HIS A 5 1.78 4.29 2.37
CA HIS A 5 2.01 5.37 1.42
C HIS A 5 3.52 5.55 1.11
N GLY A 6 3.87 6.08 -0.07
CA GLY A 6 5.23 6.42 -0.47
C GLY A 6 5.84 7.57 0.36
N GLU A 7 7.08 7.94 0.07
CA GLU A 7 7.86 8.88 0.88
C GLU A 7 7.09 10.19 1.19
N LYS A 8 7.07 10.57 2.48
CA LYS A 8 6.35 11.75 3.01
C LYS A 8 7.31 12.89 3.33
N PRO A 9 6.82 14.14 3.36
CA PRO A 9 7.69 15.29 3.57
C PRO A 9 8.43 15.23 4.90
N GLY A 10 9.68 15.68 4.87
CA GLY A 10 10.58 15.75 6.03
C GLY A 10 11.38 17.06 6.02
N SER A 11 12.38 17.15 6.90
CA SER A 11 13.28 18.32 6.90
C SER A 11 14.03 18.40 5.57
N GLY A 12 13.77 19.45 4.79
CA GLY A 12 14.42 19.68 3.50
C GLY A 12 13.89 18.88 2.30
N ASP A 13 12.88 18.02 2.48
CA ASP A 13 12.24 17.26 1.39
C ASP A 13 10.73 17.56 1.35
N PRO A 14 10.28 18.54 0.55
CA PRO A 14 8.87 18.93 0.49
C PRO A 14 8.02 17.90 -0.28
N GLY A 15 6.72 17.88 0.03
CA GLY A 15 5.72 17.14 -0.74
C GLY A 15 5.17 17.97 -1.88
N PHE A 16 4.60 17.31 -2.89
CA PHE A 16 4.02 17.95 -4.06
C PHE A 16 2.67 17.35 -4.41
N ASP A 17 1.67 18.18 -4.63
CA ASP A 17 0.38 17.75 -5.16
C ASP A 17 0.47 17.32 -6.63
N GLU A 18 -0.65 16.87 -7.20
CA GLU A 18 -0.76 16.42 -8.60
C GLU A 18 -0.38 17.50 -9.63
N ALA A 19 -0.44 18.79 -9.26
CA ALA A 19 -0.05 19.91 -10.10
C ALA A 19 1.44 20.29 -9.93
N GLY A 20 2.18 19.57 -9.10
CA GLY A 20 3.58 19.86 -8.78
C GLY A 20 3.76 21.04 -7.83
N LYS A 21 2.70 21.51 -7.15
CA LYS A 21 2.80 22.56 -6.14
C LYS A 21 3.13 21.94 -4.79
N GLN A 22 3.94 22.64 -3.99
CA GLN A 22 4.29 22.17 -2.66
C GLN A 22 3.05 21.97 -1.78
N ASP A 23 2.93 20.78 -1.20
CA ASP A 23 1.86 20.40 -0.29
C ASP A 23 2.37 19.42 0.78
N LYS A 24 2.07 19.73 2.05
CA LYS A 24 2.55 18.94 3.21
C LYS A 24 1.81 17.61 3.37
N LYS A 25 0.64 17.47 2.74
CA LYS A 25 -0.17 16.25 2.76
C LYS A 25 0.09 15.33 1.57
N SER A 26 1.00 15.70 0.68
CA SER A 26 1.31 14.94 -0.52
C SER A 26 2.65 14.23 -0.44
N LEU A 27 2.91 13.36 -1.42
CA LEU A 27 4.16 12.61 -1.54
C LEU A 27 5.33 13.54 -1.88
N THR A 28 6.54 13.19 -1.44
CA THR A 28 7.77 13.84 -1.94
C THR A 28 8.03 13.41 -3.38
N LYS A 29 9.03 14.02 -4.02
CA LYS A 29 9.45 13.60 -5.37
C LYS A 29 9.76 12.09 -5.42
N ARG A 30 10.48 11.59 -4.42
CA ARG A 30 10.78 10.15 -4.30
C ARG A 30 9.51 9.31 -4.11
N GLY A 31 8.55 9.80 -3.33
CA GLY A 31 7.26 9.13 -3.15
C GLY A 31 6.47 9.02 -4.46
N TRP A 32 6.47 10.06 -5.28
CA TRP A 32 5.90 10.03 -6.63
C TRP A 32 6.64 9.06 -7.56
N GLU A 33 7.98 9.04 -7.54
CA GLU A 33 8.77 8.06 -8.31
C GLU A 33 8.39 6.62 -7.94
N ARG A 34 8.23 6.33 -6.64
CA ARG A 34 7.75 5.01 -6.17
C ARG A 34 6.34 4.71 -6.69
N SER A 35 5.44 5.69 -6.57
CA SER A 35 4.05 5.58 -7.04
C SER A 35 3.98 5.19 -8.52
N HIS A 36 4.76 5.86 -9.37
CA HIS A 36 4.84 5.55 -10.81
C HIS A 36 5.55 4.23 -11.11
N ALA A 37 6.39 3.72 -10.21
CA ALA A 37 7.08 2.44 -10.38
C ALA A 37 6.22 1.23 -9.95
N LEU A 38 5.22 1.41 -9.07
CA LEU A 38 4.35 0.32 -8.58
C LEU A 38 3.68 -0.53 -9.67
N PRO A 39 3.20 0.00 -10.82
CA PRO A 39 2.68 -0.84 -11.91
C PRO A 39 3.62 -1.99 -12.33
N ARG A 40 4.94 -1.77 -12.30
CA ARG A 40 5.95 -2.78 -12.68
C ARG A 40 6.02 -3.94 -11.69
N LEU A 41 5.73 -3.67 -10.41
CA LEU A 41 5.72 -4.67 -9.34
C LEU A 41 4.54 -5.64 -9.46
N PHE A 42 3.40 -5.17 -9.99
CA PHE A 42 2.16 -5.95 -10.11
C PHE A 42 1.83 -6.37 -11.56
N ALA A 43 2.80 -6.27 -12.47
CA ALA A 43 2.64 -6.67 -13.87
C ALA A 43 2.51 -8.21 -14.00
N ALA A 44 1.66 -8.66 -14.93
CA ALA A 44 1.21 -10.05 -15.10
C ALA A 44 2.33 -11.11 -15.28
N ASN A 45 3.56 -10.72 -15.62
CA ASN A 45 4.64 -11.64 -15.97
C ASN A 45 5.84 -11.61 -15.02
N GLY A 46 5.76 -10.96 -13.85
CA GLY A 46 6.89 -10.93 -12.91
C GLY A 46 8.19 -10.35 -13.50
N ALA A 47 8.10 -9.62 -14.63
CA ALA A 47 9.22 -9.20 -15.46
C ALA A 47 10.17 -8.18 -14.80
N SER A 48 9.95 -7.86 -13.53
CA SER A 48 10.73 -6.88 -12.79
C SER A 48 10.85 -7.20 -11.30
N ALA A 49 10.64 -8.46 -10.88
CA ALA A 49 11.34 -8.89 -9.67
C ALA A 49 12.83 -8.97 -10.06
N PRO A 50 13.74 -8.22 -9.39
CA PRO A 50 15.16 -8.33 -9.68
C PRO A 50 15.56 -9.81 -9.65
N ALA A 51 16.25 -10.26 -10.71
CA ALA A 51 16.77 -11.61 -10.80
C ALA A 51 17.61 -11.90 -9.55
N GLY A 52 17.09 -12.71 -8.63
CA GLY A 52 17.74 -13.02 -7.36
C GLY A 52 16.85 -12.98 -6.11
N SER A 53 15.63 -12.43 -6.16
CA SER A 53 14.79 -12.30 -4.94
C SER A 53 14.26 -13.64 -4.38
N GLY A 54 14.19 -14.73 -5.18
CA GLY A 54 13.68 -16.03 -4.74
C GLY A 54 12.21 -16.04 -4.25
N SER A 55 11.55 -14.88 -4.21
CA SER A 55 10.21 -14.70 -3.71
C SER A 55 9.19 -14.82 -4.85
N ALA A 56 8.09 -15.52 -4.59
CA ALA A 56 7.03 -15.69 -5.59
C ALA A 56 6.45 -14.32 -6.01
N PRO A 57 6.14 -14.12 -7.32
CA PRO A 57 5.56 -12.88 -7.82
C PRO A 57 4.37 -12.40 -6.99
N LEU A 58 4.19 -11.09 -6.89
CA LEU A 58 3.00 -10.54 -6.27
C LEU A 58 1.80 -10.72 -7.22
N PRO A 59 0.65 -11.17 -6.70
CA PRO A 59 -0.54 -11.30 -7.53
C PRO A 59 -1.07 -9.90 -7.91
N ARG A 60 -1.57 -9.76 -9.14
CA ARG A 60 -2.20 -8.51 -9.61
C ARG A 60 -3.48 -8.23 -8.78
N PRO A 61 -3.63 -7.05 -8.16
CA PRO A 61 -4.85 -6.74 -7.43
C PRO A 61 -6.05 -6.58 -8.37
N ALA A 62 -7.21 -7.04 -7.90
CA ALA A 62 -8.52 -6.82 -8.52
C ALA A 62 -9.30 -5.69 -7.82
N THR A 63 -8.95 -5.38 -6.56
CA THR A 63 -9.51 -4.27 -5.79
C THR A 63 -8.39 -3.47 -5.13
N ILE A 64 -8.50 -2.14 -5.14
CA ILE A 64 -7.54 -1.23 -4.49
C ILE A 64 -8.30 -0.30 -3.54
N TYR A 65 -7.84 -0.22 -2.29
CA TYR A 65 -8.30 0.76 -1.31
C TYR A 65 -7.17 1.68 -0.88
N ALA A 66 -7.52 2.94 -0.62
CA ALA A 66 -6.65 3.91 0.04
C ALA A 66 -7.48 4.75 1.02
N ALA A 67 -6.82 5.37 1.99
CA ALA A 67 -7.50 6.27 2.91
C ALA A 67 -8.21 7.40 2.16
N ALA A 68 -9.39 7.78 2.66
CA ALA A 68 -10.10 8.96 2.23
C ALA A 68 -9.19 10.18 2.36
N ASP A 69 -9.07 10.94 1.28
CA ASP A 69 -8.25 12.16 1.25
C ASP A 69 -9.10 13.43 1.04
N GLN A 70 -10.43 13.27 1.09
CA GLN A 70 -11.42 14.36 1.03
C GLN A 70 -12.40 14.24 2.21
N GLY A 71 -12.91 15.38 2.67
CA GLY A 71 -13.84 15.47 3.80
C GLY A 71 -13.16 15.76 5.15
N PRO A 72 -13.96 15.91 6.23
CA PRO A 72 -13.47 16.38 7.53
C PRO A 72 -12.48 15.41 8.20
N ASP A 73 -12.64 14.11 7.94
CA ASP A 73 -11.80 13.06 8.53
C ASP A 73 -10.60 12.69 7.62
N ALA A 74 -10.38 13.43 6.54
CA ALA A 74 -9.29 13.17 5.61
C ALA A 74 -7.93 13.49 6.22
N GLY A 75 -7.08 12.45 6.30
CA GLY A 75 -5.69 12.58 6.72
C GLY A 75 -4.84 13.27 5.64
N ALA A 76 -4.20 12.45 4.81
CA ALA A 76 -3.27 12.89 3.77
C ALA A 76 -3.59 12.29 2.40
N HIS A 77 -3.21 13.02 1.33
CA HIS A 77 -3.35 12.57 -0.07
C HIS A 77 -2.44 11.37 -0.39
N ARG A 78 -1.35 11.23 0.37
CA ARG A 78 -0.27 10.26 0.12
C ARG A 78 -0.75 8.85 -0.17
N MET A 79 -1.72 8.33 0.59
CA MET A 79 -2.22 6.97 0.43
C MET A 79 -2.83 6.76 -0.95
N ARG A 80 -3.74 7.67 -1.36
CA ARG A 80 -4.35 7.62 -2.69
C ARG A 80 -3.31 7.91 -3.78
N GLN A 81 -2.48 8.95 -3.61
CA GLN A 81 -1.42 9.31 -4.57
C GLN A 81 -0.48 8.15 -4.86
N THR A 82 -0.16 7.33 -3.85
CA THR A 82 0.72 6.17 -3.98
C THR A 82 0.15 5.10 -4.91
N VAL A 83 -1.16 4.85 -4.88
CA VAL A 83 -1.76 3.76 -5.67
C VAL A 83 -2.48 4.23 -6.93
N THR A 84 -2.60 5.54 -7.16
CA THR A 84 -3.32 6.07 -8.33
C THR A 84 -2.69 5.59 -9.67
N PRO A 85 -1.37 5.70 -9.90
CA PRO A 85 -0.77 5.21 -11.15
C PRO A 85 -0.92 3.70 -11.35
N LEU A 86 -0.91 2.92 -10.26
CA LEU A 86 -1.21 1.49 -10.32
C LEU A 86 -2.66 1.25 -10.74
N ALA A 87 -3.61 1.92 -10.10
CA ALA A 87 -5.03 1.77 -10.43
C ALA A 87 -5.31 2.12 -11.89
N GLU A 88 -4.73 3.20 -12.40
CA GLU A 88 -4.81 3.59 -13.81
C GLU A 88 -4.25 2.51 -14.74
N ALA A 89 -3.03 2.02 -14.47
CA ALA A 89 -2.40 0.97 -15.27
C ALA A 89 -3.18 -0.36 -15.26
N LEU A 90 -3.97 -0.61 -14.22
CA LEU A 90 -4.81 -1.80 -14.11
C LEU A 90 -6.27 -1.58 -14.56
N HIS A 91 -6.64 -0.35 -14.93
CA HIS A 91 -8.01 0.08 -15.22
C HIS A 91 -8.99 -0.16 -14.05
N LEU A 92 -8.53 0.11 -12.82
CA LEU A 92 -9.29 -0.01 -11.59
C LEU A 92 -9.59 1.37 -11.00
N ARG A 93 -10.64 1.45 -10.19
CA ARG A 93 -10.88 2.63 -9.33
C ARG A 93 -10.22 2.40 -7.97
N VAL A 94 -9.67 3.47 -7.38
CA VAL A 94 -9.24 3.46 -5.99
C VAL A 94 -10.46 3.69 -5.10
N GLY A 95 -10.77 2.75 -4.22
CA GLY A 95 -11.80 2.92 -3.19
C GLY A 95 -11.29 3.80 -2.06
N THR A 96 -11.83 5.02 -1.94
CA THR A 96 -11.45 6.02 -0.92
C THR A 96 -12.57 6.29 0.10
N GLY A 97 -13.45 5.33 0.31
CA GLY A 97 -14.63 5.49 1.18
C GLY A 97 -14.37 5.39 2.69
N PHE A 98 -13.12 5.13 3.11
CA PHE A 98 -12.77 4.90 4.51
C PHE A 98 -11.64 5.87 4.92
N ALA A 99 -11.87 6.65 5.96
CA ALA A 99 -10.84 7.50 6.56
C ALA A 99 -9.94 6.72 7.53
N GLU A 100 -8.82 7.33 7.93
CA GLU A 100 -8.05 6.86 9.08
C GLU A 100 -8.96 6.76 10.32
N GLY A 101 -8.85 5.68 11.09
CA GLY A 101 -9.77 5.37 12.20
C GLY A 101 -10.96 4.47 11.81
N LYS A 102 -11.14 4.16 10.51
CA LYS A 102 -12.16 3.23 9.98
C LYS A 102 -11.59 1.88 9.57
N GLU A 103 -10.51 1.45 10.23
CA GLU A 103 -9.77 0.24 9.84
C GLU A 103 -10.63 -1.04 9.96
N LYS A 104 -11.59 -1.08 10.88
CA LYS A 104 -12.51 -2.23 11.03
C LYS A 104 -13.48 -2.34 9.85
N GLU A 105 -14.08 -1.22 9.46
CA GLU A 105 -14.98 -1.16 8.30
C GLU A 105 -14.23 -1.44 7.00
N LEU A 106 -13.01 -0.90 6.85
CA LEU A 106 -12.12 -1.20 5.73
C LEU A 106 -11.77 -2.70 5.66
N ALA A 107 -11.43 -3.33 6.78
CA ALA A 107 -11.11 -4.76 6.82
C ALA A 107 -12.31 -5.62 6.41
N ALA A 108 -13.51 -5.31 6.90
CA ALA A 108 -14.74 -6.00 6.48
C ALA A 108 -14.99 -5.85 4.98
N ALA A 109 -14.82 -4.64 4.43
CA ALA A 109 -14.95 -4.39 2.99
C ALA A 109 -13.90 -5.17 2.18
N ALA A 110 -12.65 -5.20 2.63
CA ALA A 110 -11.58 -5.95 1.98
C ALA A 110 -11.82 -7.47 1.96
N LEU A 111 -12.46 -8.03 3.01
CA LEU A 111 -12.83 -9.44 3.05
C LEU A 111 -13.99 -9.79 2.11
N ALA A 112 -14.87 -8.85 1.82
CA ALA A 112 -16.00 -9.02 0.92
C ALA A 112 -15.67 -8.68 -0.55
N ALA A 113 -14.59 -7.96 -0.80
CA ALA A 113 -14.20 -7.50 -2.13
C ALA A 113 -13.62 -8.61 -3.01
N THR A 114 -13.57 -8.36 -4.32
CA THR A 114 -12.91 -9.24 -5.28
C THR A 114 -11.41 -9.28 -5.00
N ALA A 115 -10.91 -10.46 -4.61
CA ALA A 115 -9.49 -10.70 -4.36
C ALA A 115 -8.70 -10.86 -5.68
N PRO A 116 -7.39 -10.55 -5.70
CA PRO A 116 -6.59 -10.02 -4.59
C PRO A 116 -6.87 -8.55 -4.28
N VAL A 117 -6.87 -8.19 -3.00
CA VAL A 117 -7.07 -6.79 -2.54
C VAL A 117 -5.72 -6.17 -2.19
N LEU A 118 -5.50 -4.94 -2.64
CA LEU A 118 -4.39 -4.07 -2.21
C LEU A 118 -4.95 -2.91 -1.37
N ILE A 119 -4.36 -2.70 -0.19
CA ILE A 119 -4.67 -1.58 0.70
C ILE A 119 -3.42 -0.71 0.82
N CYS A 120 -3.54 0.60 0.61
CA CYS A 120 -2.48 1.57 0.89
C CYS A 120 -2.88 2.50 2.05
N TRP A 121 -2.08 2.52 3.12
CA TRP A 121 -2.49 3.17 4.38
C TRP A 121 -1.38 3.93 5.10
N GLU A 122 -1.72 4.64 6.18
CA GLU A 122 -0.73 5.22 7.11
C GLU A 122 -0.10 4.11 7.96
N HIS A 123 1.23 4.14 8.09
CA HIS A 123 2.00 3.01 8.64
C HIS A 123 1.61 2.62 10.07
N SER A 124 1.29 3.58 10.92
CA SER A 124 0.88 3.37 12.32
C SER A 124 -0.52 2.78 12.46
N LYS A 125 -1.31 2.80 11.37
CA LYS A 125 -2.67 2.30 11.30
C LYS A 125 -2.78 0.97 10.55
N ILE A 126 -1.68 0.44 10.01
CA ILE A 126 -1.66 -0.88 9.38
C ILE A 126 -1.89 -2.01 10.40
N PRO A 127 -1.27 -2.03 11.60
CA PRO A 127 -1.52 -3.11 12.57
C PRO A 127 -2.99 -3.26 12.97
N PRO A 128 -3.76 -2.18 13.24
CA PRO A 128 -5.21 -2.26 13.42
C PRO A 128 -5.98 -2.89 12.24
N ILE A 129 -5.56 -2.68 10.99
CA ILE A 129 -6.16 -3.34 9.82
C ILE A 129 -5.89 -4.84 9.88
N VAL A 130 -4.64 -5.23 10.17
CA VAL A 130 -4.22 -6.64 10.24
C VAL A 130 -4.97 -7.39 11.35
N GLU A 131 -5.16 -6.75 12.51
CA GLU A 131 -5.99 -7.26 13.61
C GLU A 131 -7.44 -7.42 13.17
N ALA A 132 -8.04 -6.39 12.53
CA ALA A 132 -9.43 -6.43 12.08
C ALA A 132 -9.67 -7.48 10.96
N LEU A 133 -8.66 -7.81 10.16
CA LEU A 133 -8.70 -8.92 9.21
C LEU A 133 -8.66 -10.31 9.89
N GLY A 134 -8.35 -10.35 11.18
CA GLY A 134 -8.07 -11.59 11.93
C GLY A 134 -6.74 -12.24 11.53
N ALA A 135 -5.81 -11.46 10.95
CA ALA A 135 -4.56 -11.95 10.39
C ALA A 135 -3.35 -11.73 11.31
N SER A 136 -3.51 -11.05 12.45
CA SER A 136 -2.45 -10.78 13.42
C SER A 136 -1.82 -12.04 14.03
N ARG A 137 -2.57 -13.14 14.09
CA ARG A 137 -2.09 -14.44 14.57
C ARG A 137 -1.27 -15.22 13.54
N ALA A 138 -1.15 -14.74 12.31
CA ALA A 138 -0.27 -15.37 11.34
C ALA A 138 1.19 -15.26 11.81
N GLY A 139 1.95 -16.35 11.72
CA GLY A 139 3.34 -16.36 12.17
C GLY A 139 4.20 -15.35 11.41
N GLY A 140 5.05 -14.62 12.14
CA GLY A 140 6.04 -13.69 11.57
C GLY A 140 5.52 -12.29 11.23
N VAL A 141 4.25 -11.97 11.54
CA VAL A 141 3.71 -10.61 11.40
C VAL A 141 4.36 -9.69 12.44
N PRO A 142 5.02 -8.59 12.05
CA PRO A 142 5.52 -7.60 13.00
C PRO A 142 4.40 -6.85 13.72
N GLU A 143 4.63 -6.44 14.97
CA GLU A 143 3.67 -5.62 15.75
C GLU A 143 3.46 -4.23 15.13
N GLU A 144 4.52 -3.68 14.54
CA GLU A 144 4.51 -2.37 13.89
C GLU A 144 5.04 -2.45 12.47
N TRP A 145 4.61 -1.52 11.63
CA TRP A 145 5.21 -1.37 10.32
C TRP A 145 6.64 -0.79 10.47
N PRO A 146 7.70 -1.46 9.96
CA PRO A 146 9.08 -0.99 10.13
C PRO A 146 9.32 0.34 9.42
N ASP A 147 10.33 1.11 9.84
CA ASP A 147 10.61 2.43 9.26
C ASP A 147 11.23 2.36 7.85
N ARG A 148 10.40 1.98 6.89
CA ARG A 148 10.73 1.83 5.47
C ARG A 148 9.47 1.91 4.62
N PHE A 149 9.59 2.40 3.39
CA PHE A 149 8.47 2.70 2.47
C PHE A 149 8.26 1.64 1.39
N ASP A 150 9.21 0.72 1.27
CA ASP A 150 9.42 -0.19 0.15
C ASP A 150 9.04 -1.64 0.51
N LEU A 151 7.97 -1.83 1.28
CA LEU A 151 7.45 -3.16 1.61
C LEU A 151 6.06 -3.39 1.06
N VAL A 152 5.76 -4.66 0.80
CA VAL A 152 4.42 -5.21 0.65
C VAL A 152 4.23 -6.30 1.70
N TRP A 153 3.28 -6.09 2.61
CA TRP A 153 2.80 -7.14 3.50
C TRP A 153 1.76 -7.99 2.78
N VAL A 154 2.06 -9.25 2.56
CA VAL A 154 1.20 -10.18 1.83
C VAL A 154 0.58 -11.17 2.79
N PHE A 155 -0.74 -11.07 2.92
CA PHE A 155 -1.57 -12.00 3.68
C PHE A 155 -2.32 -12.90 2.71
N THR A 156 -2.21 -14.23 2.89
CA THR A 156 -2.96 -15.22 2.12
C THR A 156 -3.88 -15.99 3.05
N ARG A 157 -5.18 -16.08 2.71
CA ARG A 157 -6.16 -16.87 3.47
C ARG A 157 -6.51 -18.14 2.72
N ARG A 158 -6.33 -19.30 3.35
CA ARG A 158 -6.75 -20.61 2.80
C ARG A 158 -7.47 -21.39 3.89
N ALA A 159 -8.68 -21.87 3.60
CA ALA A 159 -9.53 -22.61 4.54
C ALA A 159 -9.66 -21.92 5.93
N GLY A 160 -9.72 -20.59 5.96
CA GLY A 160 -9.82 -19.80 7.19
C GLY A 160 -8.49 -19.44 7.85
N THR A 161 -7.38 -20.08 7.49
CA THR A 161 -6.05 -19.83 8.05
C THR A 161 -5.30 -18.75 7.25
N TRP A 162 -4.69 -17.81 7.97
CA TRP A 162 -3.84 -16.77 7.40
C TRP A 162 -2.37 -17.16 7.42
N THR A 163 -1.65 -16.86 6.33
CA THR A 163 -0.20 -16.83 6.27
C THR A 163 0.29 -15.44 5.92
N PHE A 164 1.50 -15.10 6.36
CA PHE A 164 2.13 -13.81 6.14
C PHE A 164 3.49 -13.96 5.45
N ARG A 165 3.81 -13.00 4.59
CA ARG A 165 5.18 -12.71 4.15
C ARG A 165 5.35 -11.20 3.98
N SER A 166 6.55 -10.71 4.28
CA SER A 166 6.99 -9.37 3.92
C SER A 166 7.80 -9.44 2.62
N VAL A 167 7.51 -8.56 1.67
CA VAL A 167 8.14 -8.55 0.35
C VAL A 167 8.72 -7.17 0.10
N PRO A 168 10.05 -7.04 -0.08
CA PRO A 168 10.64 -5.77 -0.50
C PRO A 168 10.21 -5.43 -1.94
N GLN A 169 9.88 -4.16 -2.18
CA GLN A 169 9.43 -3.66 -3.46
C GLN A 169 10.58 -3.55 -4.47
N HIS A 170 11.78 -3.16 -4.01
CA HIS A 170 12.97 -2.90 -4.84
C HIS A 170 12.68 -2.07 -6.09
N LEU A 171 11.89 -0.99 -5.94
CA LEU A 171 11.44 -0.17 -7.06
C LEU A 171 12.39 0.98 -7.36
N LEU A 172 13.05 1.50 -6.33
CA LEU A 172 13.93 2.66 -6.41
C LEU A 172 15.35 2.31 -5.95
N ALA A 173 16.32 3.10 -6.40
CA ALA A 173 17.68 3.02 -5.88
C ALA A 173 17.67 3.24 -4.36
N GLY A 174 18.42 2.39 -3.64
CA GLY A 174 18.51 2.41 -2.17
C GLY A 174 17.39 1.65 -1.44
N ASP A 175 16.42 1.05 -2.16
CA ASP A 175 15.48 0.10 -1.55
C ASP A 175 16.22 -1.17 -1.08
N ALA A 176 15.77 -1.77 0.02
CA ALA A 176 16.48 -2.82 0.77
C ALA A 176 15.84 -4.21 0.67
#